data_AF-A0A955WWC2-F1
#
_entry.id   AF-A0A955WWC2-F1
#
_cell.length_a   1.000
_cell.length_b   1.000
_cell.length_c   1.000
_cell.angle_alpha   90.00
_cell.angle_beta   90.00
_cell.angle_gamma   90.00
#
_symmetry.space_group_name_H-M   'P 1'
#
loop_
_entity.id
_entity.type
_entity.pdbx_description
1 polymer ?
#
loop_
_entity_poly.entity_id
_entity_poly.type
_entity_poly.pdbx_seq_one_letter_code
_entity_poly.pdbx_strand_id
1 'polypeptide(L)'
;WHMVAKLLLAVQECHAAADAAHAAALAEAYDDIRAGLGFMKTPEVFGAIPTDPYSHSPRHLGAQQPGMTGQVKEEVLTRLGELGVTVQAACLQLRPRLLHEAEFDPAPEPFVHLDLAGQPQALPLPPDALAFTVCQVPVCYRLGDQATLTVRYADGSSQTLQGDTLSAKDSAHVFARDGAVCGIVVQVPRGTLRP
;
A
#
# COMPACT_ATOMS: atom_id res chain seq x y z
N TRP A 1 -9.17 14.19 13.47
CA TRP A 1 -8.56 13.40 12.39
C TRP A 1 -8.94 11.93 12.40
N HIS A 2 -8.95 11.24 13.55
CA HIS A 2 -9.30 9.80 13.60
C HIS A 2 -10.62 9.42 12.90
N MET A 3 -11.72 10.15 13.14
CA MET A 3 -13.00 9.85 12.49
C MET A 3 -12.99 10.12 10.96
N VAL A 4 -12.14 11.03 10.49
CA VAL A 4 -11.94 11.28 9.05
C VAL A 4 -11.17 10.12 8.42
N ALA A 5 -10.14 9.60 9.09
CA ALA A 5 -9.43 8.41 8.62
C ALA A 5 -10.31 7.15 8.63
N LYS A 6 -11.25 7.03 9.58
CA LYS A 6 -12.31 6.00 9.53
C LYS A 6 -13.22 6.14 8.32
N LEU A 7 -13.62 7.37 7.98
CA LEU A 7 -14.40 7.64 6.79
C LEU A 7 -13.63 7.23 5.52
N LEU A 8 -12.34 7.57 5.44
CA LEU A 8 -11.47 7.18 4.33
C LEU A 8 -11.45 5.66 4.15
N LEU A 9 -11.21 4.91 5.23
CA LEU A 9 -11.22 3.45 5.22
C LEU A 9 -12.58 2.89 4.80
N ALA A 10 -13.68 3.43 5.34
CA ALA A 10 -15.03 3.00 4.98
C ALA A 10 -15.35 3.24 3.50
N VAL A 11 -14.92 4.36 2.93
CA VAL A 11 -15.08 4.64 1.49
C VAL A 11 -14.23 3.68 0.64
N GLN A 12 -13.02 3.34 1.09
CA GLN A 12 -12.19 2.31 0.43
C GLN A 12 -12.87 0.93 0.43
N GLU A 13 -13.48 0.52 1.54
CA GLU A 13 -14.23 -0.75 1.63
C GLU A 13 -15.47 -0.72 0.72
N CYS A 14 -16.20 0.40 0.70
CA CYS A 14 -17.32 0.60 -0.23
C CYS A 14 -16.86 0.53 -1.68
N HIS A 15 -15.74 1.16 -2.03
CA HIS A 15 -15.15 1.09 -3.38
C HIS A 15 -14.80 -0.34 -3.77
N ALA A 16 -14.22 -1.13 -2.86
CA ALA A 16 -13.90 -2.53 -3.11
C ALA A 16 -15.14 -3.40 -3.40
N ALA A 17 -16.28 -3.06 -2.80
CA ALA A 17 -17.56 -3.76 -2.98
C ALA A 17 -18.45 -3.15 -4.10
N ALA A 18 -18.04 -2.03 -4.70
CA ALA A 18 -18.85 -1.28 -5.64
C ALA A 18 -19.00 -2.00 -6.99
N ASP A 19 -20.14 -1.74 -7.64
CA ASP A 19 -20.31 -2.05 -9.06
C ASP A 19 -19.60 -1.02 -9.94
N ALA A 20 -19.56 -1.28 -11.25
CA ALA A 20 -18.92 -0.40 -12.22
C ALA A 20 -19.58 0.99 -12.29
N ALA A 21 -20.85 1.13 -11.90
CA ALA A 21 -21.57 2.41 -11.96
C ALA A 21 -21.14 3.36 -10.83
N HIS A 22 -20.76 2.83 -9.66
CA HIS A 22 -20.41 3.64 -8.49
C HIS A 22 -18.91 3.69 -8.18
N ALA A 23 -18.11 2.75 -8.71
CA ALA A 23 -16.68 2.67 -8.42
C ALA A 23 -15.93 3.99 -8.67
N ALA A 24 -16.19 4.64 -9.81
CA ALA A 24 -15.50 5.90 -10.15
C ALA A 24 -15.80 7.02 -9.14
N ALA A 25 -17.07 7.22 -8.78
CA ALA A 25 -17.47 8.26 -7.83
C ALA A 25 -16.93 7.98 -6.41
N LEU A 26 -16.85 6.71 -6.00
CA LEU A 26 -16.26 6.32 -4.72
C LEU A 26 -14.74 6.52 -4.71
N ALA A 27 -14.05 6.27 -5.82
CA ALA A 27 -12.62 6.57 -5.95
C ALA A 27 -12.35 8.08 -5.88
N GLU A 28 -13.19 8.91 -6.53
CA GLU A 28 -13.09 10.38 -6.42
C GLU A 28 -13.34 10.87 -4.99
N ALA A 29 -14.37 10.34 -4.32
CA ALA A 29 -14.63 10.66 -2.92
C ALA A 29 -13.48 10.23 -2.00
N TYR A 30 -12.88 9.06 -2.26
CA TYR A 30 -11.71 8.59 -1.56
C TYR A 30 -10.53 9.57 -1.70
N ASP A 31 -10.22 10.00 -2.93
CA ASP A 31 -9.14 10.95 -3.22
C ASP A 31 -9.37 12.30 -2.54
N ASP A 32 -10.61 12.81 -2.51
CA ASP A 32 -10.97 14.06 -1.84
C ASP A 32 -10.79 13.97 -0.31
N ILE A 33 -11.26 12.89 0.31
CA ILE A 33 -11.06 12.66 1.76
C ILE A 33 -9.57 12.56 2.08
N ARG A 34 -8.81 11.83 1.24
CA ARG A 34 -7.35 11.67 1.37
C ARG A 34 -6.62 13.00 1.27
N ALA A 35 -6.98 13.86 0.30
CA ALA A 35 -6.44 15.21 0.15
C ALA A 35 -6.73 16.11 1.38
N GLY A 36 -7.78 15.79 2.13
CA GLY A 36 -8.10 16.46 3.40
C GLY A 36 -7.12 16.16 4.55
N LEU A 37 -6.39 15.04 4.51
CA LEU A 37 -5.50 14.59 5.58
C LEU A 37 -4.19 15.41 5.66
N GLY A 38 -3.52 15.31 6.80
CA GLY A 38 -2.35 16.12 7.13
C GLY A 38 -1.21 15.98 6.11
N PHE A 39 -0.83 14.75 5.77
CA PHE A 39 0.31 14.46 4.89
C PHE A 39 0.14 14.98 3.45
N MET A 40 -1.08 15.38 3.07
CA MET A 40 -1.40 15.98 1.76
C MET A 40 -1.36 17.52 1.78
N LYS A 41 -0.92 18.14 2.88
CA LYS A 41 -0.92 19.59 3.09
C LYS A 41 0.48 20.15 3.31
N THR A 42 0.66 21.42 2.99
CA THR A 42 1.88 22.14 3.38
C THR A 42 1.94 22.34 4.90
N PRO A 43 3.14 22.52 5.48
CA PRO A 43 3.29 22.77 6.91
C PRO A 43 2.48 23.99 7.39
N GLU A 44 2.35 25.03 6.58
CA GLU A 44 1.61 26.25 6.91
C GLU A 44 0.10 25.99 7.00
N VAL A 45 -0.46 25.21 6.08
CA VAL A 45 -1.88 24.86 6.07
C VAL A 45 -2.22 23.87 7.20
N PHE A 46 -1.33 22.91 7.45
CA PHE A 46 -1.52 21.93 8.51
C PHE A 46 -1.26 22.52 9.91
N GLY A 47 -0.33 23.48 9.99
CA GLY A 47 0.13 24.12 11.22
C GLY A 47 1.06 23.26 12.08
N ALA A 48 1.70 22.26 11.47
CA ALA A 48 2.65 21.33 12.09
C ALA A 48 3.46 20.59 11.00
N ILE A 49 4.30 19.62 11.38
CA ILE A 49 4.96 18.71 10.44
C ILE A 49 3.88 17.78 9.82
N PRO A 50 3.61 17.83 8.51
CA PRO A 50 2.49 17.12 7.88
C PRO A 50 2.54 15.60 7.98
N THR A 51 3.73 15.02 8.13
CA THR A 51 3.93 13.58 8.27
C THR A 51 3.66 13.07 9.69
N ASP A 52 3.56 13.97 10.67
CA ASP A 52 3.28 13.59 12.05
C ASP A 52 1.77 13.54 12.28
N PRO A 53 1.24 12.50 12.95
CA PRO A 53 -0.18 12.41 13.24
C PRO A 53 -0.58 13.30 14.42
N TYR A 54 -1.78 13.88 14.34
CA TYR A 54 -2.35 14.76 15.37
C TYR A 54 -3.83 14.41 15.61
N SER A 55 -4.34 14.65 16.82
CA SER A 55 -5.70 14.22 17.16
C SER A 55 -6.78 15.07 16.48
N HIS A 56 -6.61 16.40 16.46
CA HIS A 56 -7.61 17.34 15.92
C HIS A 56 -6.99 18.66 15.44
N SER A 57 -7.72 19.41 14.62
CA SER A 57 -7.37 20.79 14.20
C SER A 57 -8.59 21.69 14.44
N PRO A 58 -8.59 22.54 15.49
CA PRO A 58 -9.65 23.51 15.73
C PRO A 58 -9.74 24.56 14.62
N ARG A 59 -10.88 25.25 14.49
CA ARG A 59 -11.11 26.27 13.44
C ARG A 59 -10.03 27.36 13.35
N HIS A 60 -9.44 27.74 14.49
CA HIS A 60 -8.53 28.89 14.59
C HIS A 60 -7.07 28.48 14.84
N LEU A 61 -6.76 27.19 14.83
CA LEU A 61 -5.43 26.67 15.16
C LEU A 61 -5.02 25.59 14.16
N GLY A 62 -3.71 25.39 14.04
CA GLY A 62 -3.14 24.23 13.36
C GLY A 62 -3.40 22.92 14.11
N ALA A 63 -2.78 21.85 13.64
CA ALA A 63 -2.87 20.52 14.23
C ALA A 63 -2.48 20.50 15.74
N GLN A 64 -3.29 19.80 16.55
CA GLN A 64 -3.16 19.72 18.02
C GLN A 64 -3.09 18.27 18.51
N GLN A 65 -2.41 18.07 19.64
CA GLN A 65 -2.19 16.77 20.32
C GLN A 65 -1.45 15.74 19.43
N PRO A 66 -0.11 15.80 19.38
CA PRO A 66 0.71 14.95 18.52
C PRO A 66 0.76 13.49 18.96
N GLY A 67 1.01 12.60 18.00
CA GLY A 67 1.50 11.24 18.24
C GLY A 67 0.39 10.19 18.33
N MET A 68 0.04 9.77 19.54
CA MET A 68 -0.69 8.52 19.81
C MET A 68 -2.21 8.61 19.56
N THR A 69 -2.62 9.11 18.39
CA THR A 69 -4.02 9.13 17.93
C THR A 69 -4.40 7.83 17.24
N GLY A 70 -5.66 7.38 17.40
CA GLY A 70 -6.18 6.21 16.69
C GLY A 70 -6.26 6.37 15.17
N GLN A 71 -6.04 7.58 14.64
CA GLN A 71 -5.91 7.85 13.20
C GLN A 71 -4.92 6.91 12.52
N VAL A 72 -3.75 6.69 13.14
CA VAL A 72 -2.63 5.96 12.50
C VAL A 72 -3.00 4.54 12.12
N LYS A 73 -3.83 3.85 12.92
CA LYS A 73 -4.22 2.47 12.58
C LYS A 73 -5.13 2.42 11.36
N GLU A 74 -5.97 3.44 11.16
CA GLU A 74 -6.87 3.48 10.00
C GLU A 74 -6.08 3.78 8.74
N GLU A 75 -5.08 4.67 8.82
CA GLU A 75 -4.19 4.99 7.70
C GLU A 75 -3.25 3.84 7.32
N VAL A 76 -2.80 3.03 8.28
CA VAL A 76 -2.06 1.77 7.99
C VAL A 76 -2.93 0.79 7.20
N LEU A 77 -4.19 0.58 7.63
CA LEU A 77 -5.13 -0.29 6.90
C LEU A 77 -5.43 0.25 5.51
N THR A 78 -5.67 1.56 5.43
CA THR A 78 -5.99 2.25 4.19
C THR A 78 -4.82 2.15 3.19
N ARG A 79 -3.58 2.31 3.64
CA ARG A 79 -2.39 2.18 2.79
C ARG A 79 -2.21 0.76 2.26
N LEU A 80 -2.48 -0.26 3.08
CA LEU A 80 -2.48 -1.66 2.61
C LEU A 80 -3.55 -1.89 1.53
N GLY A 81 -4.73 -1.28 1.69
CA GLY A 81 -5.80 -1.31 0.69
C GLY A 81 -5.46 -0.57 -0.61
N GLU A 82 -4.79 0.59 -0.53
CA GLU A 82 -4.28 1.32 -1.72
C GLU A 82 -3.32 0.44 -2.52
N LEU A 83 -2.35 -0.18 -1.82
CA LEU A 83 -1.39 -1.13 -2.39
C LEU A 83 -2.05 -2.42 -2.89
N GLY A 84 -3.35 -2.63 -2.63
CA GLY A 84 -4.09 -3.79 -3.09
C GLY A 84 -3.82 -5.07 -2.32
N VAL A 85 -3.31 -4.97 -1.10
CA VAL A 85 -3.01 -6.09 -0.22
C VAL A 85 -4.30 -6.59 0.40
N THR A 86 -4.79 -7.75 -0.06
CA THR A 86 -5.98 -8.38 0.51
C THR A 86 -5.75 -9.87 0.74
N VAL A 87 -6.54 -10.47 1.63
CA VAL A 87 -6.49 -11.91 1.89
C VAL A 87 -7.88 -12.49 1.66
N GLN A 88 -7.98 -13.44 0.74
CA GLN A 88 -9.24 -14.11 0.42
C GLN A 88 -8.99 -15.59 0.22
N ALA A 89 -9.82 -16.44 0.86
CA ALA A 89 -9.69 -17.90 0.79
C ALA A 89 -8.25 -18.41 1.07
N ALA A 90 -7.60 -17.84 2.10
CA ALA A 90 -6.21 -18.11 2.49
C ALA A 90 -5.14 -17.72 1.45
N CYS A 91 -5.49 -16.99 0.40
CA CYS A 91 -4.56 -16.49 -0.60
C CYS A 91 -4.32 -14.99 -0.42
N LEU A 92 -3.05 -14.59 -0.40
CA LEU A 92 -2.62 -13.20 -0.49
C LEU A 92 -2.82 -12.69 -1.94
N GLN A 93 -3.54 -11.58 -2.08
CA GLN A 93 -3.71 -10.88 -3.35
C GLN A 93 -2.98 -9.53 -3.29
N LEU A 94 -2.40 -9.15 -4.42
CA LEU A 94 -1.61 -7.94 -4.64
C LEU A 94 -2.17 -7.20 -5.86
N ARG A 95 -3.38 -6.65 -5.70
CA ARG A 95 -4.20 -6.09 -6.78
C ARG A 95 -4.59 -4.63 -6.47
N PRO A 96 -3.74 -3.65 -6.76
CA PRO A 96 -4.06 -2.25 -6.50
C PRO A 96 -5.22 -1.79 -7.37
N ARG A 97 -6.13 -0.99 -6.78
CA ARG A 97 -7.25 -0.34 -7.49
C ARG A 97 -7.41 1.16 -7.17
N LEU A 98 -6.75 1.62 -6.11
CA LEU A 98 -6.72 3.02 -5.68
C LEU A 98 -5.30 3.59 -5.62
N LEU A 99 -4.28 2.78 -6.00
CA LEU A 99 -2.90 3.23 -6.08
C LEU A 99 -2.73 4.18 -7.28
N HIS A 100 -2.05 5.30 -7.08
CA HIS A 100 -1.77 6.24 -8.17
C HIS A 100 -0.53 5.82 -8.97
N GLU A 101 -0.59 6.01 -10.29
CA GLU A 101 0.54 5.79 -11.19
C GLU A 101 1.74 6.68 -10.82
N ALA A 102 1.47 7.90 -10.33
CA ALA A 102 2.50 8.83 -9.85
C ALA A 102 3.29 8.34 -8.62
N GLU A 103 2.89 7.24 -7.98
CA GLU A 103 3.65 6.65 -6.86
C GLU A 103 4.78 5.71 -7.31
N PHE A 104 4.88 5.41 -8.60
CA PHE A 104 6.00 4.66 -9.17
C PHE A 104 7.15 5.62 -9.48
N ASP A 105 8.34 5.33 -8.96
CA ASP A 105 9.48 6.23 -9.13
C ASP A 105 10.10 6.04 -10.53
N PRO A 106 10.23 7.11 -11.35
CA PRO A 106 10.87 7.00 -12.66
C PRO A 106 12.39 6.76 -12.58
N ALA A 107 13.01 6.93 -11.41
CA ALA A 107 14.42 6.68 -11.18
C ALA A 107 14.65 5.31 -10.51
N PRO A 108 15.76 4.62 -10.83
CA PRO A 108 16.14 3.42 -10.10
C PRO A 108 16.70 3.78 -8.72
N GLU A 109 16.10 3.24 -7.67
CA GLU A 109 16.56 3.43 -6.28
C GLU A 109 16.52 2.10 -5.49
N PRO A 110 17.53 1.77 -4.67
CA PRO A 110 17.46 0.59 -3.82
C PRO A 110 16.43 0.76 -2.69
N PHE A 111 15.52 -0.19 -2.55
CA PHE A 111 14.63 -0.28 -1.40
C PHE A 111 15.34 -0.97 -0.23
N VAL A 112 15.68 -0.18 0.79
CA VAL A 112 16.27 -0.68 2.04
C VAL A 112 15.17 -1.17 2.98
N HIS A 113 15.27 -2.41 3.43
CA HIS A 113 14.34 -3.03 4.37
C HIS A 113 15.09 -3.89 5.39
N LEU A 114 14.40 -4.32 6.43
CA LEU A 114 14.94 -5.27 7.41
C LEU A 114 14.45 -6.68 7.11
N ASP A 115 15.33 -7.67 7.15
CA ASP A 115 14.95 -9.08 7.10
C ASP A 115 14.44 -9.61 8.44
N LEU A 116 14.00 -10.87 8.48
CA LEU A 116 13.47 -11.52 9.69
C LEU A 116 14.48 -11.58 10.85
N ALA A 117 15.78 -11.45 10.59
CA ALA A 117 16.85 -11.37 11.59
C ALA A 117 17.17 -9.91 12.00
N GLY A 118 16.40 -8.94 11.49
CA GLY A 118 16.57 -7.52 11.75
C GLY A 118 17.78 -6.91 11.03
N GLN A 119 18.34 -7.61 10.02
CA GLN A 119 19.49 -7.10 9.28
C GLN A 119 19.04 -6.25 8.08
N PRO A 120 19.76 -5.16 7.76
CA PRO A 120 19.46 -4.35 6.59
C PRO A 120 19.74 -5.13 5.31
N GLN A 121 18.76 -5.14 4.42
CA GLN A 121 18.85 -5.69 3.07
C GLN A 121 18.51 -4.59 2.07
N ALA A 122 19.06 -4.68 0.86
CA ALA A 122 18.76 -3.76 -0.23
C ALA A 122 18.20 -4.54 -1.43
N LEU A 123 16.99 -4.17 -1.86
CA LEU A 123 16.38 -4.67 -3.08
C LEU A 123 16.57 -3.62 -4.19
N PRO A 124 17.31 -3.90 -5.27
CA PRO A 124 17.40 -2.97 -6.39
C PRO A 124 16.03 -2.79 -7.06
N LEU A 125 15.54 -1.55 -7.14
CA LEU A 125 14.37 -1.22 -7.94
C LEU A 125 14.80 -0.69 -9.31
N PRO A 126 14.19 -1.19 -10.40
CA PRO A 126 14.32 -0.55 -11.70
C PRO A 126 13.52 0.77 -11.73
N PRO A 127 13.67 1.59 -12.79
CA PRO A 127 12.71 2.65 -13.09
C PRO A 127 11.27 2.15 -13.12
N ASP A 128 10.34 3.06 -12.86
CA ASP A 128 8.89 2.83 -12.85
C ASP A 128 8.49 1.68 -11.91
N ALA A 129 9.05 1.71 -10.70
CA ALA A 129 8.80 0.72 -9.67
C ALA A 129 8.55 1.36 -8.30
N LEU A 130 7.88 0.61 -7.44
CA LEU A 130 7.81 0.89 -6.02
C LEU A 130 7.96 -0.39 -5.21
N ALA A 131 8.30 -0.26 -3.93
CA ALA A 131 8.39 -1.42 -3.05
C ALA A 131 7.86 -1.13 -1.65
N PHE A 132 7.42 -2.20 -1.00
CA PHE A 132 6.93 -2.22 0.36
C PHE A 132 7.16 -3.62 0.94
N THR A 133 6.66 -3.87 2.15
CA THR A 133 6.72 -5.21 2.75
C THR A 133 5.34 -5.68 3.20
N VAL A 134 5.11 -6.99 3.10
CA VAL A 134 3.96 -7.68 3.70
C VAL A 134 4.50 -8.82 4.53
N CYS A 135 4.18 -8.85 5.83
CA CYS A 135 4.77 -9.82 6.76
C CYS A 135 6.31 -9.84 6.71
N GLN A 136 6.93 -8.68 6.42
CA GLN A 136 8.38 -8.50 6.24
C GLN A 136 8.98 -9.18 4.99
N VAL A 137 8.16 -9.74 4.11
CA VAL A 137 8.58 -10.15 2.76
C VAL A 137 8.56 -8.92 1.85
N PRO A 138 9.66 -8.58 1.15
CA PRO A 138 9.68 -7.45 0.23
C PRO A 138 8.82 -7.74 -1.01
N VAL A 139 7.95 -6.78 -1.33
CA VAL A 139 7.10 -6.77 -2.53
C VAL A 139 7.56 -5.63 -3.42
N CYS A 140 7.86 -5.92 -4.69
CA CYS A 140 8.21 -4.94 -5.71
C CYS A 140 7.11 -4.90 -6.77
N TYR A 141 6.47 -3.74 -6.93
CA TYR A 141 5.56 -3.48 -8.04
C TYR A 141 6.35 -2.84 -9.18
N ARG A 142 6.05 -3.29 -10.40
CA ARG A 142 6.59 -2.75 -11.66
C ARG A 142 5.44 -2.53 -12.62
N LEU A 143 5.52 -1.49 -13.43
CA LEU A 143 4.53 -1.29 -14.49
C LEU A 143 4.72 -2.37 -15.58
N GLY A 144 3.61 -2.94 -16.05
CA GLY A 144 3.59 -3.93 -17.11
C GLY A 144 2.27 -3.95 -17.87
N ASP A 145 2.15 -4.81 -18.86
CA ASP A 145 0.93 -4.91 -19.69
C ASP A 145 -0.15 -5.79 -19.04
N GLN A 146 0.27 -6.81 -18.28
CA GLN A 146 -0.61 -7.80 -17.66
C GLN A 146 -0.21 -8.08 -16.22
N ALA A 147 -1.21 -8.39 -15.39
CA ALA A 147 -1.00 -8.80 -14.02
C ALA A 147 -0.27 -10.15 -13.99
N THR A 148 0.95 -10.15 -13.48
CA THR A 148 1.71 -11.37 -13.21
C THR A 148 2.44 -11.26 -11.89
N LEU A 149 2.67 -12.39 -11.25
CA LEU A 149 3.31 -12.46 -9.95
C LEU A 149 4.48 -13.44 -9.99
N THR A 150 5.66 -13.01 -9.59
CA THR A 150 6.83 -13.87 -9.42
C THR A 150 7.18 -13.99 -7.95
N VAL A 151 7.04 -15.21 -7.42
CA VAL A 151 7.47 -15.58 -6.07
C VAL A 151 8.94 -15.98 -6.12
N ARG A 152 9.76 -15.45 -5.21
CA ARG A 152 11.16 -15.82 -5.02
C ARG A 152 11.31 -16.59 -3.72
N TYR A 153 12.03 -17.70 -3.77
CA TYR A 153 12.24 -18.59 -2.64
C TYR A 153 13.66 -18.51 -2.09
N ALA A 154 13.83 -18.89 -0.82
CA ALA A 154 15.13 -18.86 -0.15
C ALA A 154 16.20 -19.79 -0.76
N ASP A 155 15.78 -20.85 -1.46
CA ASP A 155 16.68 -21.75 -2.18
C ASP A 155 17.20 -21.17 -3.51
N GLY A 156 16.80 -19.94 -3.84
CA GLY A 156 17.16 -19.25 -5.08
C GLY A 156 16.25 -19.55 -6.27
N SER A 157 15.30 -20.48 -6.12
CA SER A 157 14.29 -20.75 -7.15
C SER A 157 13.24 -19.64 -7.21
N SER A 158 12.47 -19.62 -8.29
CA SER A 158 11.34 -18.71 -8.45
C SER A 158 10.23 -19.36 -9.25
N GLN A 159 9.01 -18.86 -9.06
CA GLN A 159 7.84 -19.28 -9.79
C GLN A 159 7.03 -18.07 -10.23
N THR A 160 6.66 -18.04 -11.51
CA THR A 160 5.76 -17.03 -12.05
C THR A 160 4.34 -17.59 -12.18
N LEU A 161 3.38 -16.83 -11.69
CA LEU A 161 1.95 -17.08 -11.73
C LEU A 161 1.29 -16.01 -12.60
N GLN A 162 0.26 -16.41 -13.34
CA GLN A 162 -0.61 -15.47 -14.03
C GLN A 162 -1.58 -14.83 -13.01
N GLY A 163 -1.81 -13.53 -13.16
CA GLY A 163 -2.62 -12.75 -12.23
C GLY A 163 -1.82 -12.18 -11.05
N ASP A 164 -2.53 -11.91 -9.97
CA ASP A 164 -2.09 -11.09 -8.83
C ASP A 164 -2.33 -11.78 -7.48
N THR A 165 -2.53 -13.11 -7.51
CA THR A 165 -2.90 -13.91 -6.34
C THR A 165 -1.87 -15.01 -6.13
N LEU A 166 -1.31 -15.09 -4.92
CA LEU A 166 -0.43 -16.18 -4.52
C LEU A 166 -1.24 -17.47 -4.35
N SER A 167 -0.56 -18.62 -4.47
CA SER A 167 -1.16 -19.87 -4.02
C SER A 167 -1.40 -19.85 -2.50
N ALA A 168 -2.35 -20.66 -2.01
CA ALA A 168 -2.57 -20.79 -0.56
C ALA A 168 -1.31 -21.27 0.18
N LYS A 169 -0.49 -22.10 -0.47
CA LYS A 169 0.78 -22.57 0.06
C LYS A 169 1.78 -21.44 0.24
N ASP A 170 2.00 -20.63 -0.80
CA ASP A 170 2.98 -19.52 -0.74
C ASP A 170 2.50 -18.42 0.20
N SER A 171 1.18 -18.18 0.23
CA SER A 171 0.55 -17.26 1.18
C SER A 171 0.80 -17.70 2.63
N ALA A 172 0.67 -19.00 2.92
CA ALA A 172 0.95 -19.53 4.25
C ALA A 172 2.42 -19.30 4.67
N HIS A 173 3.39 -19.46 3.76
CA HIS A 173 4.79 -19.14 4.04
C HIS A 173 4.99 -17.65 4.38
N VAL A 174 4.35 -16.75 3.61
CA VAL A 174 4.38 -15.30 3.89
C VAL A 174 3.80 -14.99 5.28
N PHE A 175 2.61 -15.52 5.60
CA PHE A 175 1.95 -15.26 6.88
C PHE A 175 2.70 -15.86 8.08
N ALA A 176 3.30 -17.03 7.91
CA ALA A 176 4.08 -17.72 8.94
C ALA A 176 5.43 -17.05 9.22
N ARG A 177 5.90 -16.18 8.32
CA ARG A 177 7.22 -15.53 8.43
C ARG A 177 8.35 -16.55 8.62
N ASP A 178 8.28 -17.65 7.87
CA ASP A 178 9.24 -18.75 7.96
C ASP A 178 10.48 -18.56 7.06
N GLY A 179 10.48 -17.51 6.24
CA GLY A 179 11.57 -17.18 5.33
C GLY A 179 11.61 -18.00 4.05
N ALA A 180 10.67 -18.93 3.83
CA ALA A 180 10.64 -19.75 2.62
C ALA A 180 10.40 -18.89 1.36
N VAL A 181 9.48 -17.92 1.46
CA VAL A 181 9.29 -16.85 0.46
C VAL A 181 10.13 -15.64 0.87
N CYS A 182 11.10 -15.27 0.04
CA CYS A 182 12.07 -14.21 0.32
C CYS A 182 11.81 -12.93 -0.48
N GLY A 183 10.87 -12.94 -1.42
CA GLY A 183 10.45 -11.75 -2.15
C GLY A 183 9.36 -12.02 -3.17
N ILE A 184 8.63 -10.97 -3.53
CA ILE A 184 7.55 -11.03 -4.51
C ILE A 184 7.72 -9.88 -5.50
N VAL A 185 7.63 -10.16 -6.80
CA VAL A 185 7.60 -9.15 -7.86
C VAL A 185 6.25 -9.22 -8.56
N VAL A 186 5.57 -8.09 -8.69
CA VAL A 186 4.26 -8.00 -9.35
C VAL A 186 4.37 -7.05 -10.53
N GLN A 187 3.91 -7.51 -11.70
CA GLN A 187 3.65 -6.63 -12.84
C GLN A 187 2.25 -6.06 -12.68
N VAL A 188 2.12 -4.74 -12.63
CA VAL A 188 0.88 -4.02 -12.42
C VAL A 188 0.46 -3.35 -13.73
N PRO A 189 -0.71 -3.70 -14.30
CA PRO A 189 -1.22 -3.01 -15.47
C PRO A 189 -1.52 -1.55 -15.19
N ARG A 190 -1.07 -0.62 -16.05
CA ARG A 190 -1.38 0.81 -15.89
C ARG A 190 -2.88 1.09 -15.81
N GLY A 191 -3.70 0.32 -16.54
CA GLY A 191 -5.16 0.44 -16.54
C GLY A 191 -5.84 0.11 -15.20
N THR A 192 -5.12 -0.42 -14.20
CA THR A 192 -5.66 -0.63 -12.84
C THR A 192 -5.30 0.47 -11.86
N LEU A 193 -4.48 1.44 -12.28
CA LEU A 193 -3.99 2.54 -11.43
C LEU A 193 -4.86 3.78 -11.58
N ARG A 194 -4.84 4.61 -10.53
CA ARG A 194 -5.40 5.96 -10.57
C ARG A 194 -4.44 6.89 -11.33
N PRO A 195 -4.95 7.86 -12.10
CA PRO A 195 -4.13 8.86 -12.76
C PRO A 195 -3.43 9.80 -11.76
#